data_AF-A0A6A5A7Z7-F1
#
_entry.id   AF-A0A6A5A7Z7-F1
#
_cell.length_a   1.000
_cell.length_b   1.000
_cell.length_c   1.000
_cell.angle_alpha   90.00
_cell.angle_beta   90.00
_cell.angle_gamma   90.00
#
_symmetry.space_group_name_H-M   'P 1'
#
loop_
_entity.id
_entity.type
_entity.pdbx_description
1 polymer ?
#
loop_
_entity_poly.entity_id
_entity_poly.type
_entity_poly.pdbx_seq_one_letter_code
_entity_poly.pdbx_strand_id
1 'polypeptide(L)'
;MDRTKDIQTNFSLAKALGMQHVTLSENQYDVLADTHDFSPVAPPNATTWLGVPQGVAVPEAELGIRRLAHELNEYAETYANNVAVVLPCGTGTTAHYVAKHVHPSIHVYGVPCVGNAAYLRQQVAKLESSSGPSPLRVLEPRKRVAFGTLWRPLMDVHAEVLEDTGVEIDLVYGCLAWDTMLHALHLLQSFEGREVVYVHCGGLSGNASQLERYRNKYKL
;
A
#
# COMPACT_ATOMS: atom_id res chain seq x y z
N MET A 1 9.20 -2.68 -33.64
CA MET A 1 9.24 -1.44 -32.84
C MET A 1 9.22 -1.84 -31.38
N ASP A 2 10.19 -1.37 -30.61
CA ASP A 2 10.23 -1.60 -29.16
C ASP A 2 9.11 -0.78 -28.51
N ARG A 3 7.95 -1.42 -28.28
CA ARG A 3 6.74 -0.77 -27.75
C ARG A 3 6.92 -0.24 -26.32
N THR A 4 8.05 -0.56 -25.68
CA THR A 4 8.34 -0.14 -24.30
C THR A 4 9.04 1.21 -24.21
N LYS A 5 9.59 1.72 -25.32
CA LYS A 5 10.38 2.98 -25.32
C LYS A 5 9.60 4.22 -24.90
N ASP A 6 8.27 4.20 -25.05
CA ASP A 6 7.40 5.36 -24.76
C ASP A 6 6.55 5.18 -23.50
N ILE A 7 6.74 4.11 -22.73
CA ILE A 7 5.96 3.88 -21.51
C ILE A 7 6.57 4.72 -20.38
N GLN A 8 5.81 5.73 -19.96
CA GLN A 8 6.11 6.49 -18.75
C GLN A 8 5.89 5.61 -17.52
N THR A 9 6.97 5.33 -16.80
CA THR A 9 7.00 4.55 -15.56
C THR A 9 7.36 5.42 -14.36
N ASN A 10 7.04 4.97 -13.14
CA ASN A 10 7.51 5.60 -11.90
C ASN A 10 9.02 5.85 -11.90
N PHE A 11 9.81 4.87 -12.39
CA PHE A 11 11.27 5.00 -12.46
C PHE A 11 11.70 6.07 -13.46
N SER A 12 11.14 6.07 -14.67
CA SER A 12 11.45 7.09 -15.69
C SER A 12 11.05 8.50 -15.24
N LEU A 13 9.93 8.63 -14.55
CA LEU A 13 9.44 9.88 -13.96
C LEU A 13 10.41 10.41 -12.91
N ALA A 14 10.81 9.56 -11.97
CA ALA A 14 11.77 9.94 -10.94
C ALA A 14 13.11 10.36 -11.55
N LYS A 15 13.60 9.65 -12.58
CA LYS A 15 14.80 10.02 -13.34
C LYS A 15 14.67 11.39 -14.01
N ALA A 16 13.53 11.69 -14.63
CA ALA A 16 13.27 12.98 -15.26
C ALA A 16 13.21 14.14 -14.25
N LEU A 17 12.79 13.87 -13.01
CA LEU A 17 12.81 14.83 -11.90
C LEU A 17 14.19 14.99 -11.24
N GLY A 18 15.23 14.33 -11.77
CA GLY A 18 16.61 14.47 -11.28
C GLY A 18 17.05 13.39 -10.29
N MET A 19 16.28 12.31 -10.09
CA MET A 19 16.70 11.20 -9.23
C MET A 19 18.03 10.59 -9.71
N GLN A 20 18.97 10.47 -8.78
CA GLN A 20 20.17 9.66 -8.96
C GLN A 20 19.86 8.24 -8.49
N HIS A 21 20.01 7.27 -9.39
CA HIS A 21 19.73 5.87 -9.08
C HIS A 21 21.02 5.20 -8.60
N VAL A 22 20.95 4.55 -7.43
CA VAL A 22 22.04 3.76 -6.86
C VAL A 22 21.58 2.31 -6.82
N THR A 23 22.30 1.45 -7.54
CA THR A 23 22.04 0.01 -7.53
C THR A 23 22.68 -0.61 -6.29
N LEU A 24 21.91 -1.41 -5.56
CA LEU A 24 22.39 -2.17 -4.40
C LEU A 24 22.38 -3.67 -4.74
N SER A 25 23.33 -4.41 -4.17
CA SER A 25 23.18 -5.86 -4.04
C SER A 25 22.04 -6.20 -3.07
N GLU A 26 21.51 -7.42 -3.15
CA GLU A 26 20.43 -7.90 -2.27
C GLU A 26 20.80 -7.74 -0.79
N ASN A 27 22.01 -8.16 -0.40
CA ASN A 27 22.49 -8.00 0.97
C ASN A 27 22.60 -6.53 1.42
N GLN A 28 23.03 -5.62 0.53
CA GLN A 28 23.08 -4.19 0.86
C GLN A 28 21.68 -3.60 1.03
N TYR A 29 20.73 -4.03 0.20
CA TYR A 29 19.33 -3.62 0.32
C TYR A 29 18.74 -4.08 1.64
N ASP A 30 18.91 -5.36 2.00
CA ASP A 30 18.35 -5.93 3.23
C ASP A 30 18.90 -5.24 4.48
N VAL A 31 20.23 -5.04 4.54
CA VAL A 31 20.86 -4.31 5.65
C VAL A 31 20.29 -2.90 5.78
N LEU A 32 20.15 -2.17 4.67
CA LEU A 32 19.62 -0.80 4.69
C LEU A 32 18.12 -0.76 5.05
N ALA A 33 17.33 -1.71 4.56
CA ALA A 33 15.92 -1.84 4.85
C ALA A 33 15.65 -2.23 6.32
N ASP A 34 16.53 -3.01 6.93
CA ASP A 34 16.37 -3.42 8.33
C ASP A 34 16.93 -2.41 9.34
N THR A 35 18.08 -1.80 9.03
CA THR A 35 18.75 -0.87 9.96
C THR A 35 18.28 0.57 9.82
N HIS A 36 17.73 0.94 8.66
CA HIS A 36 17.49 2.33 8.27
C HIS A 36 18.75 3.22 8.34
N ASP A 37 19.95 2.64 8.30
CA ASP A 37 21.21 3.38 8.17
C ASP A 37 21.53 3.64 6.69
N PHE A 38 21.27 4.87 6.25
CA PHE A 38 21.55 5.31 4.87
C PHE A 38 22.94 5.92 4.71
N SER A 39 23.75 6.00 5.77
CA SER A 39 25.11 6.56 5.70
C SER A 39 25.98 5.92 4.60
N PRO A 40 25.91 4.59 4.36
CA PRO A 40 26.68 3.96 3.28
C PRO A 40 26.28 4.38 1.85
N VAL A 41 25.11 4.98 1.68
CA VAL A 41 24.56 5.40 0.37
C VAL A 41 24.27 6.90 0.32
N ALA A 42 24.71 7.66 1.33
CA ALA A 42 24.53 9.10 1.37
C ALA A 42 25.21 9.78 0.17
N PRO A 43 24.63 10.86 -0.39
CA PRO A 43 25.22 11.52 -1.54
C PRO A 43 26.64 12.01 -1.24
N PRO A 44 27.61 11.77 -2.14
CA PRO A 44 28.99 12.17 -1.90
C PRO A 44 29.09 13.70 -1.76
N ASN A 45 29.78 14.16 -0.72
CA ASN A 45 29.96 15.58 -0.36
C ASN A 45 28.70 16.31 0.15
N ALA A 46 27.61 15.60 0.45
CA ALA A 46 26.47 16.22 1.14
C ALA A 46 26.83 16.54 2.60
N THR A 47 26.68 17.80 2.99
CA THR A 47 26.82 18.22 4.40
C THR A 47 25.58 17.90 5.22
N THR A 48 24.43 17.77 4.56
CA THR A 48 23.15 17.37 5.15
C THR A 48 22.42 16.43 4.20
N TRP A 49 21.79 15.39 4.76
CA TRP A 49 20.95 14.45 4.04
C TRP A 49 19.87 13.90 4.97
N LEU A 50 18.78 13.39 4.38
CA LEU A 50 17.70 12.72 5.11
C LEU A 50 17.44 11.35 4.50
N GLY A 51 17.56 10.30 5.32
CA GLY A 51 17.18 8.95 4.96
C GLY A 51 15.68 8.76 5.11
N VAL A 52 15.00 8.35 4.05
CA VAL A 52 13.57 8.04 4.08
C VAL A 52 13.41 6.56 3.75
N PRO A 53 13.00 5.71 4.72
CA PRO A 53 12.85 4.29 4.45
C PRO A 53 11.65 4.00 3.57
N GLN A 54 11.63 2.76 3.06
CA GLN A 54 10.54 2.26 2.24
C GLN A 54 9.18 2.55 2.92
N GLY A 55 8.24 3.09 2.15
CA GLY A 55 6.89 3.40 2.63
C GLY A 55 6.82 4.48 3.70
N VAL A 56 7.90 5.25 3.91
CA VAL A 56 8.03 6.23 5.01
C VAL A 56 7.69 5.56 6.34
N ALA A 57 8.17 4.33 6.54
CA ALA A 57 7.89 3.51 7.71
C ALA A 57 8.67 3.99 8.95
N VAL A 58 8.31 5.19 9.42
CA VAL A 58 8.89 5.88 10.58
C VAL A 58 7.78 6.49 11.44
N PRO A 59 8.02 6.72 12.75
CA PRO A 59 7.07 7.37 13.64
C PRO A 59 6.53 8.72 13.16
N GLU A 60 7.36 9.50 12.47
CA GLU A 60 7.03 10.84 11.97
C GLU A 60 5.90 10.82 10.94
N ALA A 61 5.69 9.70 10.23
CA ALA A 61 4.59 9.56 9.28
C ALA A 61 3.22 9.71 9.95
N GLU A 62 3.12 9.39 11.25
CA GLU A 62 1.90 9.54 12.04
C GLU A 62 1.32 10.95 11.96
N LEU A 63 2.18 11.98 11.90
CA LEU A 63 1.74 13.38 11.88
C LEU A 63 0.82 13.68 10.69
N GLY A 64 1.19 13.22 9.50
CA GLY A 64 0.38 13.38 8.29
C GLY A 64 -0.86 12.49 8.33
N ILE A 65 -0.71 11.25 8.80
CA ILE A 65 -1.78 10.25 8.79
C ILE A 65 -2.89 10.60 9.81
N ARG A 66 -2.60 11.34 10.89
CA ARG A 66 -3.63 11.88 11.79
C ARG A 66 -4.67 12.73 11.06
N ARG A 67 -4.27 13.45 10.00
CA ARG A 67 -5.22 14.24 9.20
C ARG A 67 -6.18 13.34 8.44
N LEU A 68 -5.65 12.30 7.78
CA LEU A 68 -6.49 11.28 7.13
C LEU A 68 -7.44 10.60 8.14
N ALA A 69 -6.95 10.25 9.33
CA ALA A 69 -7.80 9.66 10.36
C ALA A 69 -8.91 10.61 10.84
N HIS A 70 -8.62 11.91 10.93
CA HIS A 70 -9.61 12.92 11.26
C HIS A 70 -10.69 13.04 10.18
N GLU A 71 -10.29 13.11 8.90
CA GLU A 71 -11.22 13.14 7.75
C GLU A 71 -12.11 11.88 7.72
N LEU A 72 -11.54 10.70 8.05
CA LEU A 72 -12.30 9.46 8.17
C LEU A 72 -13.30 9.48 9.34
N ASN A 73 -12.95 10.10 10.47
CA ASN A 73 -13.88 10.26 11.59
C ASN A 73 -15.04 11.18 11.21
N GLU A 74 -14.76 12.34 10.61
CA GLU A 74 -15.79 13.27 10.14
C GLU A 74 -16.76 12.61 9.16
N TYR A 75 -16.24 11.83 8.20
CA TYR A 75 -17.07 11.04 7.30
C TYR A 75 -17.92 10.01 8.06
N ALA A 76 -17.30 9.29 9.00
CA ALA A 76 -17.93 8.19 9.72
C ALA A 76 -19.08 8.63 10.66
N GLU A 77 -19.11 9.89 11.09
CA GLU A 77 -20.21 10.45 11.88
C GLU A 77 -21.56 10.32 11.16
N THR A 78 -21.57 10.44 9.83
CA THR A 78 -22.79 10.28 9.01
C THR A 78 -23.36 8.86 9.05
N TYR A 79 -22.56 7.88 9.49
CA TYR A 79 -22.91 6.47 9.66
C TYR A 79 -22.86 6.03 11.12
N ALA A 80 -22.97 6.95 12.08
CA ALA A 80 -22.87 6.67 13.52
C ALA A 80 -21.60 5.89 13.89
N ASN A 81 -20.49 6.18 13.22
CA ASN A 81 -19.19 5.50 13.33
C ASN A 81 -19.21 4.00 12.95
N ASN A 82 -20.30 3.51 12.34
CA ASN A 82 -20.42 2.13 11.88
C ASN A 82 -19.77 1.95 10.50
N VAL A 83 -18.46 2.18 10.45
CA VAL A 83 -17.65 2.16 9.23
C VAL A 83 -16.59 1.05 9.30
N ALA A 84 -16.27 0.46 8.15
CA ALA A 84 -15.11 -0.38 7.92
C ALA A 84 -14.20 0.28 6.88
N VAL A 85 -12.98 0.67 7.29
CA VAL A 85 -11.97 1.25 6.42
C VAL A 85 -11.02 0.15 5.93
N VAL A 86 -10.75 0.10 4.63
CA VAL A 86 -9.86 -0.90 4.02
C VAL A 86 -8.71 -0.20 3.30
N LEU A 87 -7.48 -0.62 3.59
CA LEU A 87 -6.26 -0.08 2.98
C LEU A 87 -5.37 -1.18 2.41
N PRO A 88 -4.78 -1.00 1.21
CA PRO A 88 -3.68 -1.83 0.75
C PRO A 88 -2.41 -1.57 1.59
N CYS A 89 -1.69 -2.62 1.96
CA CYS A 89 -0.51 -2.52 2.81
C CYS A 89 0.74 -3.11 2.15
N GLY A 90 1.75 -2.27 1.93
CA GLY A 90 3.15 -2.70 1.80
C GLY A 90 3.79 -2.84 3.18
N THR A 91 4.24 -1.71 3.75
CA THR A 91 4.77 -1.63 5.12
C THR A 91 3.69 -1.55 6.19
N GLY A 92 2.47 -1.14 5.83
CA GLY A 92 1.35 -0.99 6.76
C GLY A 92 1.31 0.31 7.55
N THR A 93 2.26 1.23 7.33
CA THR A 93 2.38 2.50 8.07
C THR A 93 1.10 3.33 8.08
N THR A 94 0.49 3.55 6.91
CA THR A 94 -0.77 4.28 6.79
C THR A 94 -1.89 3.59 7.56
N ALA A 95 -2.13 2.31 7.29
CA ALA A 95 -3.23 1.57 7.92
C ALA A 95 -3.06 1.50 9.45
N HIS A 96 -1.84 1.34 9.94
CA HIS A 96 -1.53 1.33 11.36
C HIS A 96 -1.88 2.67 12.04
N TYR A 97 -1.37 3.78 11.52
CA TYR A 97 -1.65 5.08 12.14
C TYR A 97 -3.10 5.53 11.93
N VAL A 98 -3.75 5.16 10.82
CA VAL A 98 -5.21 5.34 10.69
C VAL A 98 -5.92 4.59 11.81
N ALA A 99 -5.64 3.30 12.00
CA ALA A 99 -6.26 2.48 13.04
C ALA A 99 -6.05 3.04 14.46
N LYS A 100 -4.91 3.70 14.72
CA LYS A 100 -4.59 4.31 16.00
C LYS A 100 -5.40 5.57 16.30
N HIS A 101 -5.83 6.31 15.27
CA HIS A 101 -6.40 7.67 15.42
C HIS A 101 -7.87 7.78 15.01
N VAL A 102 -8.47 6.74 14.42
CA VAL A 102 -9.92 6.71 14.15
C VAL A 102 -10.73 6.37 15.40
N HIS A 103 -12.03 6.66 15.37
CA HIS A 103 -12.97 6.31 16.43
C HIS A 103 -12.95 4.80 16.72
N PRO A 104 -12.97 4.33 17.98
CA PRO A 104 -12.82 2.90 18.32
C PRO A 104 -13.84 1.95 17.69
N SER A 105 -15.02 2.45 17.31
CA SER A 105 -16.05 1.67 16.62
C SER A 105 -15.77 1.44 15.13
N ILE A 106 -14.85 2.21 14.53
CA ILE A 106 -14.45 2.07 13.13
C ILE A 106 -13.49 0.88 13.03
N HIS A 107 -13.78 -0.04 12.13
CA HIS A 107 -12.90 -1.16 11.87
C HIS A 107 -11.91 -0.81 10.78
N VAL A 108 -10.61 -0.85 11.06
CA VAL A 108 -9.57 -0.61 10.06
C VAL A 108 -8.92 -1.93 9.68
N TYR A 109 -8.99 -2.26 8.39
CA TYR A 109 -8.45 -3.48 7.79
C TYR A 109 -7.28 -3.15 6.86
N GLY A 110 -6.12 -3.73 7.15
CA GLY A 110 -4.97 -3.72 6.25
C GLY A 110 -4.92 -5.01 5.44
N VAL A 111 -4.86 -4.90 4.12
CA VAL A 111 -4.63 -6.03 3.21
C VAL A 111 -3.12 -6.16 2.95
N PRO A 112 -2.45 -7.26 3.33
CA PRO A 112 -1.02 -7.44 3.10
C PRO A 112 -0.76 -7.70 1.61
N CYS A 113 -0.41 -6.65 0.87
CA CYS A 113 -0.03 -6.71 -0.54
C CYS A 113 1.44 -7.14 -0.73
N VAL A 114 2.26 -6.93 0.29
CA VAL A 114 3.64 -7.44 0.38
C VAL A 114 3.70 -8.50 1.48
N GLY A 115 4.37 -9.62 1.20
CA GLY A 115 4.55 -10.69 2.18
C GLY A 115 3.25 -11.43 2.51
N ASN A 116 2.86 -11.41 3.78
CA ASN A 116 1.65 -12.03 4.33
C ASN A 116 1.22 -11.30 5.62
N ALA A 117 0.22 -11.81 6.32
CA ALA A 117 -0.24 -11.22 7.58
C ALA A 117 0.83 -11.15 8.67
N ALA A 118 1.70 -12.16 8.76
CA ALA A 118 2.80 -12.17 9.73
C ALA A 118 3.83 -11.07 9.42
N TYR A 119 4.19 -10.92 8.14
CA TYR A 119 5.06 -9.85 7.66
C TYR A 119 4.46 -8.47 7.97
N LEU A 120 3.18 -8.25 7.67
CA LEU A 120 2.51 -6.98 7.96
C LEU A 120 2.53 -6.67 9.46
N ARG A 121 2.23 -7.65 10.32
CA ARG A 121 2.29 -7.47 11.78
C ARG A 121 3.71 -7.15 12.26
N GLN A 122 4.73 -7.79 11.69
CA GLN A 122 6.13 -7.50 12.00
C GLN A 122 6.51 -6.07 11.60
N GLN A 123 6.11 -5.63 10.40
CA GLN A 123 6.37 -4.25 9.95
C GLN A 123 5.67 -3.22 10.84
N VAL A 124 4.43 -3.47 11.25
CA VAL A 124 3.70 -2.60 12.18
C VAL A 124 4.35 -2.58 13.57
N ALA A 125 4.84 -3.71 14.06
CA ALA A 125 5.54 -3.77 15.34
C ALA A 125 6.83 -2.93 15.35
N LYS A 126 7.50 -2.75 14.20
CA LYS A 126 8.68 -1.87 14.07
C LYS A 126 8.33 -0.38 14.22
N LEU A 127 7.06 0.01 14.06
CA LEU A 127 6.60 1.41 14.15
C LEU A 127 6.17 1.82 15.57
N GLU A 128 5.97 0.84 16.46
CA GLU A 128 5.50 1.05 17.83
C GLU A 128 6.68 1.29 18.78
N SER A 129 6.74 2.48 19.39
CA SER A 129 7.66 2.77 20.49
C SER A 129 7.05 2.50 21.87
N SER A 130 5.75 2.21 21.94
CA SER A 130 4.98 2.07 23.19
C SER A 130 4.22 0.74 23.26
N SER A 131 4.15 0.18 24.46
CA SER A 131 3.59 -1.15 24.74
C SER A 131 2.06 -1.20 24.64
N GLY A 132 1.56 -1.63 23.49
CA GLY A 132 0.16 -2.06 23.26
C GLY A 132 0.02 -2.76 21.90
N PRO A 133 -0.93 -3.69 21.73
CA PRO A 133 -1.20 -4.28 20.42
C PRO A 133 -1.84 -3.24 19.48
N SER A 134 -1.35 -3.16 18.25
CA SER A 134 -1.95 -2.31 17.20
C SER A 134 -3.44 -2.65 17.00
N PRO A 135 -4.35 -1.65 16.91
CA PRO A 135 -5.77 -1.87 16.63
C PRO A 135 -6.05 -2.28 15.17
N LEU A 136 -5.02 -2.31 14.32
CA LEU A 136 -5.12 -2.70 12.92
C LEU A 136 -5.56 -4.17 12.79
N ARG A 137 -6.67 -4.40 12.10
CA ARG A 137 -7.12 -5.73 11.70
C ARG A 137 -6.43 -6.10 10.40
N VAL A 138 -6.07 -7.36 10.22
CA VAL A 138 -5.47 -7.85 8.97
C VAL A 138 -6.53 -8.62 8.19
N LEU A 139 -6.72 -8.26 6.93
CA LEU A 139 -7.61 -8.97 6.02
C LEU A 139 -6.76 -9.78 5.04
N GLU A 140 -6.74 -11.09 5.23
CA GLU A 140 -5.85 -11.98 4.47
C GLU A 140 -6.40 -12.25 3.06
N PRO A 141 -5.56 -12.12 2.01
CA PRO A 141 -5.96 -12.53 0.67
C PRO A 141 -6.31 -14.01 0.62
N ARG A 142 -7.44 -14.33 -0.01
CA ARG A 142 -7.88 -15.72 -0.25
C ARG A 142 -6.88 -16.58 -1.01
N LYS A 143 -5.97 -15.92 -1.74
CA LYS A 143 -4.84 -16.53 -2.43
C LYS A 143 -3.61 -15.68 -2.20
N ARG A 144 -2.52 -16.31 -1.76
CA ARG A 144 -1.22 -15.66 -1.70
C ARG A 144 -0.73 -15.34 -3.11
N VAL A 145 -0.54 -14.05 -3.38
CA VAL A 145 0.08 -13.55 -4.62
C VAL A 145 1.41 -12.93 -4.21
N ALA A 146 2.52 -13.45 -4.74
CA ALA A 146 3.82 -12.83 -4.50
C ALA A 146 3.81 -11.40 -5.08
N PHE A 147 4.37 -10.47 -4.31
CA PHE A 147 4.34 -9.05 -4.66
C PHE A 147 4.82 -8.79 -6.10
N GLY A 148 4.07 -7.98 -6.86
CA GLY A 148 4.39 -7.66 -8.25
C GLY A 148 4.21 -8.80 -9.27
N THR A 149 3.71 -9.97 -8.85
CA THR A 149 3.39 -11.09 -9.74
C THR A 149 2.11 -10.83 -10.52
N LEU A 150 2.18 -11.01 -11.84
CA LEU A 150 1.00 -10.91 -12.70
C LEU A 150 0.05 -12.09 -12.47
N TRP A 151 -1.18 -11.78 -12.10
CA TRP A 151 -2.26 -12.74 -11.95
C TRP A 151 -3.50 -12.21 -12.66
N ARG A 152 -4.03 -12.98 -13.61
CA ARG A 152 -5.13 -12.57 -14.50
C ARG A 152 -6.37 -12.04 -13.75
N PRO A 153 -6.86 -12.69 -12.69
CA PRO A 153 -7.98 -12.17 -11.89
C PRO A 153 -7.75 -10.77 -11.31
N LEU A 154 -6.51 -10.34 -11.01
CA LEU A 154 -6.28 -8.96 -10.55
C LEU A 154 -6.45 -7.95 -11.68
N MET A 155 -6.14 -8.33 -12.92
CA MET A 155 -6.39 -7.50 -14.10
C MET A 155 -7.88 -7.45 -14.43
N ASP A 156 -8.60 -8.54 -14.18
CA ASP A 156 -10.06 -8.57 -14.36
C ASP A 156 -10.73 -7.69 -13.28
N VAL A 157 -10.31 -7.78 -12.00
CA VAL A 157 -10.75 -6.87 -10.92
C VAL A 157 -10.46 -5.40 -11.25
N HIS A 158 -9.28 -5.10 -11.79
CA HIS A 158 -8.97 -3.74 -12.25
C HIS A 158 -10.00 -3.22 -13.26
N ALA A 159 -10.32 -4.04 -14.27
CA ALA A 159 -11.27 -3.67 -15.31
C ALA A 159 -12.68 -3.48 -14.74
N GLU A 160 -13.14 -4.42 -13.91
CA GLU A 160 -14.46 -4.36 -13.26
C GLU A 160 -14.61 -3.12 -12.38
N VAL A 161 -13.62 -2.80 -11.52
CA VAL A 161 -13.68 -1.60 -10.67
C VAL A 161 -13.73 -0.33 -11.51
N LEU A 162 -12.93 -0.23 -12.56
CA LEU A 162 -12.93 0.94 -13.44
C LEU A 162 -14.25 1.07 -14.20
N GLU A 163 -14.80 -0.03 -14.72
CA GLU A 163 -16.06 -0.04 -15.45
C GLU A 163 -17.25 0.36 -14.55
N ASP A 164 -17.33 -0.19 -13.34
CA ASP A 164 -18.47 0.00 -12.44
C ASP A 164 -18.42 1.34 -11.69
N THR A 165 -17.23 1.85 -11.39
CA THR A 165 -17.08 3.04 -10.52
C THR A 165 -16.52 4.27 -11.22
N GLY A 166 -15.90 4.10 -12.39
CA GLY A 166 -15.10 5.14 -13.04
C GLY A 166 -13.79 5.49 -12.33
N VAL A 167 -13.45 4.79 -11.24
CA VAL A 167 -12.21 4.98 -10.48
C VAL A 167 -11.18 3.96 -10.92
N GLU A 168 -10.06 4.43 -11.45
CA GLU A 168 -8.91 3.56 -11.72
C GLU A 168 -8.18 3.22 -10.42
N ILE A 169 -7.76 1.97 -10.25
CA ILE A 169 -6.96 1.50 -9.11
C ILE A 169 -5.63 0.93 -9.61
N ASP A 170 -4.60 0.84 -8.76
CA ASP A 170 -3.32 0.30 -9.22
C ASP A 170 -3.31 -1.24 -9.30
N LEU A 171 -2.58 -1.77 -10.30
CA LEU A 171 -2.48 -3.21 -10.59
C LEU A 171 -1.58 -4.01 -9.64
N VAL A 172 -0.93 -3.37 -8.67
CA VAL A 172 0.03 -4.04 -7.76
C VAL A 172 -0.55 -4.19 -6.36
N TYR A 173 -1.09 -3.10 -5.81
CA TYR A 173 -1.63 -3.01 -4.46
C TYR A 173 -3.17 -2.99 -4.50
N GLY A 174 -3.74 -2.04 -5.23
CA GLY A 174 -5.16 -1.76 -5.26
C GLY A 174 -6.01 -2.97 -5.66
N CYS A 175 -5.66 -3.63 -6.76
CA CYS A 175 -6.43 -4.78 -7.25
C CYS A 175 -6.46 -5.96 -6.27
N LEU A 176 -5.33 -6.22 -5.57
CA LEU A 176 -5.30 -7.26 -4.54
C LEU A 176 -6.12 -6.87 -3.31
N ALA A 177 -6.10 -5.59 -2.93
CA ALA A 177 -6.94 -5.09 -1.85
C ALA A 177 -8.43 -5.18 -2.19
N TRP A 178 -8.82 -4.85 -3.42
CA TRP A 178 -10.19 -4.99 -3.90
C TRP A 178 -10.64 -6.45 -3.98
N ASP A 179 -9.88 -7.37 -4.60
CA ASP A 179 -10.21 -8.81 -4.61
C ASP A 179 -10.41 -9.34 -3.18
N THR A 180 -9.51 -8.96 -2.27
CA THR A 180 -9.56 -9.40 -0.87
C THR A 180 -10.76 -8.79 -0.12
N MET A 181 -11.02 -7.50 -0.30
CA MET A 181 -12.14 -6.78 0.29
C MET A 181 -13.48 -7.35 -0.19
N LEU A 182 -13.69 -7.45 -1.50
CA LEU A 182 -14.92 -7.97 -2.08
C LEU A 182 -15.19 -9.40 -1.60
N HIS A 183 -14.16 -10.24 -1.53
CA HIS A 183 -14.32 -11.58 -0.97
C HIS A 183 -14.74 -11.56 0.51
N ALA A 184 -14.15 -10.68 1.30
CA ALA A 184 -14.44 -10.55 2.73
C ALA A 184 -15.84 -10.00 3.02
N LEU A 185 -16.34 -9.06 2.20
CA LEU A 185 -17.68 -8.48 2.37
C LEU A 185 -18.79 -9.53 2.35
N HIS A 186 -18.61 -10.58 1.55
CA HIS A 186 -19.59 -11.67 1.44
C HIS A 186 -19.49 -12.70 2.57
N LEU A 187 -18.39 -12.71 3.34
CA LEU A 187 -18.07 -13.81 4.25
C LEU A 187 -18.00 -13.40 5.72
N LEU A 188 -17.55 -12.17 6.00
CA LEU A 188 -17.22 -11.74 7.34
C LEU A 188 -18.34 -10.88 7.93
N GLN A 189 -18.99 -11.40 8.97
CA GLN A 189 -19.99 -10.68 9.77
C GLN A 189 -19.48 -9.34 10.32
N SER A 190 -18.16 -9.17 10.44
CA SER A 190 -17.57 -7.92 10.90
C SER A 190 -17.77 -6.73 9.95
N PHE A 191 -18.22 -6.97 8.71
CA PHE A 191 -18.63 -5.95 7.74
C PHE A 191 -20.16 -5.74 7.68
N GLU A 192 -20.95 -6.59 8.34
CA GLU A 192 -22.41 -6.56 8.22
C GLU A 192 -22.99 -5.23 8.73
N GLY A 193 -23.80 -4.59 7.88
CA GLY A 193 -24.44 -3.30 8.17
C GLY A 193 -23.49 -2.11 8.26
N ARG A 194 -22.19 -2.28 7.99
CA ARG A 194 -21.19 -1.20 8.01
C ARG A 194 -21.07 -0.55 6.65
N GLU A 195 -20.86 0.76 6.68
CA GLU A 195 -20.40 1.50 5.51
C GLU A 195 -18.93 1.15 5.25
N VAL A 196 -18.57 0.92 3.99
CA VAL A 196 -17.23 0.47 3.60
C VAL A 196 -16.49 1.60 2.90
N VAL A 197 -15.33 1.98 3.45
CA VAL A 197 -14.47 3.01 2.88
C VAL A 197 -13.16 2.36 2.42
N TYR A 198 -12.93 2.32 1.11
CA TYR A 198 -11.64 1.97 0.55
C TYR A 198 -10.75 3.21 0.44
N VAL A 199 -9.56 3.21 1.04
CA VAL A 199 -8.60 4.30 0.91
C VAL A 199 -7.72 4.06 -0.31
N HIS A 200 -7.93 4.85 -1.36
CA HIS A 200 -7.14 4.80 -2.58
C HIS A 200 -5.75 5.44 -2.37
N CYS A 201 -4.73 4.63 -2.09
CA CYS A 201 -3.36 5.09 -1.77
C CYS A 201 -2.50 5.53 -2.97
N GLY A 202 -3.05 5.60 -4.19
CA GLY A 202 -2.35 6.06 -5.40
C GLY A 202 -1.84 4.89 -6.25
N GLY A 203 -0.63 5.02 -6.82
CA GLY A 203 0.03 3.95 -7.58
C GLY A 203 -0.30 3.86 -9.08
N LEU A 204 -1.24 4.68 -9.57
CA LEU A 204 -1.75 4.64 -10.95
C LEU A 204 -0.67 4.82 -12.02
N SER A 205 0.36 5.62 -11.75
CA SER A 205 1.49 5.82 -12.68
C SER A 205 2.31 4.55 -12.94
N GLY A 206 2.09 3.48 -12.16
CA GLY A 206 2.63 2.14 -12.44
C GLY A 206 1.82 1.32 -13.45
N ASN A 207 0.53 1.65 -13.67
CA ASN A 207 -0.39 0.82 -14.44
C ASN A 207 0.05 0.60 -15.88
N ALA A 208 0.52 1.64 -16.57
CA ALA A 208 0.97 1.52 -17.96
C ALA A 208 2.05 0.44 -18.14
N SER A 209 3.03 0.40 -17.24
CA SER A 209 4.09 -0.62 -17.24
C SER A 209 3.58 -2.01 -16.84
N GLN A 210 2.65 -2.09 -15.89
CA GLN A 210 2.05 -3.35 -15.46
C GLN A 210 1.19 -3.98 -16.55
N LEU A 211 0.35 -3.18 -17.21
CA LEU A 211 -0.48 -3.61 -18.34
C LEU A 211 0.37 -4.17 -19.46
N GLU A 212 1.52 -3.54 -19.77
CA GLU A 212 2.43 -4.06 -20.77
C GLU A 212 3.04 -5.42 -20.36
N ARG A 213 3.38 -5.60 -19.08
CA ARG A 213 3.80 -6.92 -18.59
C ARG A 213 2.66 -7.96 -18.73
N TYR A 214 1.41 -7.59 -18.46
CA TYR A 214 0.24 -8.45 -18.68
C TYR A 214 0.07 -8.83 -20.15
N ARG A 215 0.10 -7.87 -21.08
CA ARG A 215 0.04 -8.12 -22.54
C ARG A 215 1.12 -9.10 -22.98
N ASN A 216 2.35 -8.88 -22.54
CA ASN A 216 3.48 -9.74 -22.91
C ASN A 216 3.36 -11.17 -22.36
N LYS A 217 2.90 -11.32 -21.11
CA LYS A 217 2.73 -12.63 -20.45
C LYS A 217 1.57 -13.42 -21.05
N TYR A 218 0.43 -12.77 -21.27
CA TYR A 218 -0.82 -13.43 -21.66
C TYR A 218 -1.11 -13.36 -23.16
N LYS A 219 -0.24 -12.72 -23.95
CA LYS A 219 -0.38 -12.54 -25.42
C LYS A 219 -1.71 -11.86 -25.78
N LEU A 220 -2.04 -10.81 -25.04
CA LEU A 220 -3.19 -9.93 -25.28
C LEU A 220 -2.90 -8.91 -26.39
#